data_AF-A0A3C1GXW3-F1
#
_entry.id   AF-A0A3C1GXW3-F1
#
_cell.length_a   1.000
_cell.length_b   1.000
_cell.length_c   1.000
_cell.angle_alpha   90.00
_cell.angle_beta   90.00
_cell.angle_gamma   90.00
#
_symmetry.space_group_name_H-M   'P 1'
#
loop_
_entity.id
_entity.type
_entity.pdbx_description
1 polymer ?
#
loop_
_entity_poly.entity_id
_entity_poly.type
_entity_poly.pdbx_seq_one_letter_code
_entity_poly.pdbx_strand_id
1 'polypeptide(L)'
;MGGLASVTFMGVKEATATFYVSDNLNIHRTKAENLSEYLEKHFDELTPKVLVEPRLTKKFTSRFQPYKTDVVFGQIGWVCIQGSYERIDVNVPQTVDVHFRKAMI
;
A
#
# COMPACT_ATOMS: atom_id res chain seq x y z
N MET A 1 -1.44 5.44 -1.93
CA MET A 1 -2.90 5.50 -2.08
C MET A 1 -3.38 6.72 -1.33
N GLY A 2 -3.54 7.86 -2.03
CA GLY A 2 -4.02 9.15 -1.47
C GLY A 2 -3.51 9.49 -0.07
N GLY A 3 -2.20 9.35 0.20
CA GLY A 3 -1.62 9.60 1.52
C GLY A 3 -2.06 8.66 2.67
N LEU A 4 -3.04 7.79 2.43
CA LEU A 4 -3.67 6.88 3.39
C LEU A 4 -2.95 5.54 3.56
N ALA A 5 -2.14 5.16 2.58
CA ALA A 5 -1.33 3.95 2.62
C ALA A 5 -0.26 3.98 1.55
N SER A 6 0.89 3.36 1.83
CA SER A 6 1.90 3.01 0.83
C SER A 6 2.09 1.51 0.76
N VAL A 7 2.32 1.00 -0.46
CA VAL A 7 2.60 -0.41 -0.74
C VAL A 7 3.87 -0.47 -1.57
N THR A 8 4.92 -1.06 -1.02
CA THR A 8 6.24 -1.11 -1.61
C THR A 8 6.61 -2.54 -1.92
N PHE A 9 7.00 -2.79 -3.15
CA PHE A 9 7.39 -4.11 -3.63
C PHE A 9 8.91 -4.17 -3.75
N MET A 10 9.53 -5.15 -3.09
CA MET A 10 10.97 -5.37 -3.09
C MET A 10 11.30 -6.65 -3.86
N GLY A 11 12.41 -6.63 -4.61
CA GLY A 11 12.88 -7.80 -5.38
C GLY A 11 11.88 -8.29 -6.43
N VAL A 12 11.16 -7.37 -7.08
CA VAL A 12 10.18 -7.71 -8.12
C VAL A 12 10.91 -8.18 -9.37
N LYS A 13 10.57 -9.38 -9.84
CA LYS A 13 10.92 -9.81 -11.21
C LYS A 13 9.81 -9.43 -12.18
N GLU A 14 8.61 -9.91 -11.88
CA GLU A 14 7.39 -9.63 -12.63
C GLU A 14 6.21 -9.81 -11.67
N ALA A 15 5.40 -8.77 -11.50
CA ALA A 15 4.22 -8.83 -10.65
C ALA A 15 3.14 -7.85 -11.12
N THR A 16 1.89 -8.24 -10.88
CA THR A 16 0.71 -7.40 -11.07
C THR A 16 0.13 -7.04 -9.71
N ALA A 17 -0.27 -5.79 -9.56
CA ALA A 17 -1.00 -5.28 -8.41
C ALA A 17 -2.32 -4.69 -8.90
N THR A 18 -3.44 -5.30 -8.49
CA THR A 18 -4.79 -4.85 -8.83
C THR A 18 -5.39 -4.16 -7.61
N PHE A 19 -5.79 -2.90 -7.76
CA PHE A 19 -6.31 -2.09 -6.66
C PHE A 19 -7.83 -2.11 -6.68
N TYR A 20 -8.44 -2.54 -5.57
CA TYR A 20 -9.88 -2.50 -5.33
C TYR A 20 -10.15 -1.48 -4.23
N VAL A 21 -10.28 -0.22 -4.63
CA VAL A 21 -10.42 0.95 -3.75
C VAL A 21 -11.44 1.92 -4.34
N SER A 22 -11.85 2.94 -3.58
CA SER A 22 -12.74 4.00 -4.06
C SER A 22 -12.14 4.73 -5.26
N ASP A 23 -12.96 5.04 -6.26
CA ASP A 23 -12.56 5.80 -7.46
C ASP A 23 -12.07 7.22 -7.14
N ASN A 24 -12.49 7.77 -6.00
CA ASN A 24 -12.03 9.09 -5.52
C ASN A 24 -10.63 9.04 -4.89
N LEU A 25 -10.02 7.86 -4.77
CA LEU A 25 -8.70 7.69 -4.17
C LEU A 25 -7.61 7.70 -5.24
N ASN A 26 -6.87 8.80 -5.31
CA ASN A 26 -5.75 8.90 -6.25
C ASN A 26 -4.63 7.88 -5.93
N ILE A 27 -4.21 7.14 -6.95
CA ILE A 27 -3.09 6.20 -6.86
C ILE A 27 -1.85 6.86 -7.45
N HIS A 28 -0.85 7.05 -6.60
CA HIS A 28 0.45 7.60 -6.99
C HIS A 28 1.50 6.49 -6.98
N ARG A 29 2.34 6.46 -8.00
CA ARG A 29 3.41 5.47 -8.18
C ARG A 29 4.77 6.17 -8.17
N THR A 30 5.67 5.66 -7.34
CA THR A 30 7.08 6.07 -7.30
C THR A 30 7.96 4.82 -7.10
N LYS A 31 9.26 4.96 -7.34
CA LYS A 31 10.23 3.91 -6.99
C LYS A 31 10.34 3.77 -5.47
N ALA A 32 10.62 2.56 -5.00
CA ALA A 32 10.76 2.27 -3.57
C ALA A 32 11.82 3.15 -2.88
N GLU A 33 12.96 3.35 -3.54
CA GLU A 33 14.07 4.19 -3.07
C GLU A 33 13.69 5.66 -2.86
N ASN A 34 12.70 6.16 -3.61
CA ASN A 34 12.24 7.55 -3.55
C ASN A 34 11.05 7.72 -2.59
N LEU A 35 10.52 6.65 -1.97
CA LEU A 35 9.27 6.73 -1.23
C LEU A 35 9.35 7.74 -0.08
N SER A 36 10.44 7.72 0.69
CA SER A 36 10.61 8.62 1.83
C SER A 36 10.62 10.09 1.40
N GLU A 37 11.44 10.43 0.40
CA GLU A 37 11.53 11.79 -0.15
C GLU A 37 10.22 12.23 -0.80
N TYR A 38 9.56 11.32 -1.54
CA TYR A 38 8.28 11.59 -2.20
C TYR A 38 7.18 11.90 -1.18
N LEU A 39 7.10 11.11 -0.09
CA LEU A 39 6.16 11.38 0.99
C LEU A 39 6.51 12.71 1.65
N GLU A 40 7.76 12.96 2.03
CA GLU A 40 8.16 14.22 2.67
C GLU A 40 7.73 15.47 1.88
N LYS A 41 7.88 15.43 0.55
CA LYS A 41 7.54 16.56 -0.34
C LYS A 41 6.04 16.71 -0.61
N HIS A 42 5.32 15.59 -0.75
CA HIS A 42 3.96 15.60 -1.29
C HIS A 42 2.89 15.14 -0.29
N PHE A 43 3.25 14.83 0.95
CA PHE A 43 2.31 14.20 1.90
C PHE A 43 1.00 14.95 2.03
N ASP A 44 1.06 16.27 2.23
CA ASP A 44 -0.12 17.11 2.44
C ASP A 44 -0.96 17.31 1.17
N GLU A 45 -0.35 17.19 -0.02
CA GLU A 45 -1.04 17.22 -1.31
C GLU A 45 -1.76 15.89 -1.59
N LEU A 46 -1.14 14.78 -1.18
CA LEU A 46 -1.65 13.43 -1.38
C LEU A 46 -2.79 13.11 -0.41
N THR A 47 -2.78 13.70 0.78
CA THR A 47 -3.62 13.31 1.90
C THR A 47 -4.92 14.11 1.93
N PRO A 48 -6.09 13.46 2.00
CA PRO A 48 -7.36 14.14 2.24
C PRO A 48 -7.33 14.95 3.55
N LYS A 49 -7.65 16.24 3.47
CA LYS A 49 -7.60 17.19 4.61
C LYS A 49 -8.53 16.86 5.79
N VAL A 50 -9.42 15.88 5.63
CA VAL A 50 -10.43 15.47 6.64
C VAL A 50 -9.83 14.51 7.67
N LEU A 51 -8.63 13.95 7.43
CA LEU A 51 -8.04 12.94 8.29
C LEU A 51 -7.33 13.54 9.50
N VAL A 52 -7.63 12.99 10.69
CA VAL A 52 -6.90 13.24 11.93
C VAL A 52 -5.70 12.28 11.97
N GLU A 53 -4.49 12.81 12.15
CA GLU A 53 -3.22 12.05 12.19
C GLU A 53 -2.95 11.13 10.98
N PRO A 54 -2.90 11.67 9.75
CA PRO A 54 -2.73 10.85 8.55
C PRO A 54 -1.36 10.17 8.40
N ARG A 55 -0.37 10.49 9.24
CA ARG A 55 1.03 10.06 9.03
C ARG A 55 1.17 8.54 9.02
N LEU A 56 1.87 8.03 8.00
CA LEU A 56 2.12 6.60 7.77
C LEU A 56 3.20 6.04 8.72
N THR A 57 2.86 5.86 9.99
CA THR A 57 3.82 5.46 11.03
C THR A 57 3.78 3.97 11.38
N LYS A 58 2.71 3.26 11.02
CA LYS A 58 2.57 1.83 11.27
C LYS A 58 3.00 1.03 10.04
N LYS A 59 3.93 0.10 10.22
CA LYS A 59 4.49 -0.73 9.14
C LYS A 59 4.11 -2.20 9.28
N PHE A 60 3.72 -2.81 8.18
CA PHE A 60 3.51 -4.25 8.05
C PHE A 60 4.37 -4.81 6.92
N THR A 61 4.75 -6.08 7.05
CA THR A 61 5.65 -6.73 6.10
C THR A 61 5.12 -8.13 5.80
N SER A 62 5.03 -8.47 4.51
CA SER A 62 4.81 -9.85 4.06
C SER A 62 5.94 -10.27 3.14
N ARG A 63 6.49 -11.47 3.38
CA ARG A 63 7.38 -12.11 2.41
C ARG A 63 6.57 -12.68 1.24
N PHE A 64 7.28 -13.11 0.21
CA PHE A 64 6.72 -13.85 -0.91
C PHE A 64 5.76 -14.95 -0.45
N GLN A 65 4.65 -15.07 -1.17
CA GLN A 65 3.70 -16.16 -1.01
C GLN A 65 3.55 -16.87 -2.35
N PRO A 66 3.54 -18.23 -2.39
CA PRO A 66 3.39 -18.99 -3.62
C PRO A 66 1.92 -19.03 -4.11
N TYR A 67 1.16 -17.97 -3.84
CA TYR A 67 -0.24 -17.81 -4.22
C TYR A 67 -0.59 -16.32 -4.29
N LYS A 68 -1.66 -16.01 -5.03
CA LYS A 68 -2.23 -14.67 -5.14
C LYS A 68 -2.66 -14.16 -3.75
N THR A 69 -2.17 -12.98 -3.38
CA THR A 69 -2.30 -12.44 -2.02
C THR A 69 -3.07 -11.12 -2.04
N ASP A 70 -4.11 -11.02 -1.20
CA ASP A 70 -4.74 -9.73 -0.92
C ASP A 70 -4.04 -9.07 0.26
N VAL A 71 -3.66 -7.80 0.08
CA VAL A 71 -3.31 -6.88 1.16
C VAL A 71 -4.54 -6.02 1.45
N VAL A 72 -5.21 -6.29 2.56
CA VAL A 72 -6.46 -5.63 2.95
C VAL A 72 -6.14 -4.46 3.87
N PHE A 73 -6.67 -3.28 3.56
CA PHE A 73 -6.56 -2.05 4.32
C PHE A 73 -7.93 -1.75 4.93
N GLY A 74 -8.04 -1.79 6.25
CA GLY A 74 -9.31 -1.54 6.95
C GLY A 74 -9.98 -0.24 6.46
N GLN A 75 -11.25 -0.33 6.05
CA GLN A 75 -12.09 0.78 5.58
C GLN A 75 -11.63 1.48 4.28
N ILE A 76 -10.52 1.07 3.67
CA ILE A 76 -10.00 1.68 2.42
C ILE A 76 -10.25 0.78 1.22
N GLY A 77 -10.00 -0.53 1.36
CA GLY A 77 -10.09 -1.49 0.28
C GLY A 77 -8.98 -2.53 0.34
N TRP A 78 -8.61 -3.11 -0.80
CA TRP A 78 -7.49 -4.05 -0.87
C TRP A 78 -6.69 -3.96 -2.17
N VAL A 79 -5.47 -4.48 -2.11
CA VAL A 79 -4.61 -4.67 -3.28
C VAL A 79 -4.36 -6.15 -3.46
N CYS A 80 -4.76 -6.68 -4.61
CA CYS A 80 -4.54 -8.06 -4.98
C CYS A 80 -3.23 -8.19 -5.77
N ILE A 81 -2.31 -9.00 -5.27
CA ILE A 81 -0.95 -9.12 -5.79
C ILE A 81 -0.71 -10.53 -6.32
N GLN A 82 -0.18 -10.59 -7.54
CA GLN A 82 0.17 -11.83 -8.24
C GLN A 82 1.54 -11.69 -8.89
N GLY A 83 2.35 -12.76 -8.86
CA GLY A 83 3.65 -12.81 -9.53
C GLY A 83 4.80 -13.02 -8.55
N SER A 84 6.02 -12.68 -8.99
CA SER A 84 7.27 -12.93 -8.28
C SER A 84 7.85 -11.64 -7.69
N TYR A 85 7.97 -11.63 -6.36
CA TYR A 85 8.56 -10.58 -5.54
C TYR A 85 9.22 -11.21 -4.32
N GLU A 86 10.11 -10.50 -3.62
CA GLU A 86 10.71 -11.01 -2.38
C GLU A 86 9.90 -10.62 -1.15
N ARG A 87 9.46 -9.36 -1.10
CA ARG A 87 8.81 -8.77 0.07
C ARG A 87 7.90 -7.62 -0.34
N ILE A 88 6.79 -7.48 0.38
CA ILE A 88 5.91 -6.33 0.34
C ILE A 88 5.96 -5.64 1.69
N ASP A 89 6.26 -4.34 1.66
CA ASP A 89 6.20 -3.45 2.83
C ASP A 89 4.99 -2.54 2.69
N VAL A 90 4.21 -2.41 3.76
CA VAL A 90 2.99 -1.61 3.79
C VAL A 90 3.10 -0.61 4.92
N ASN A 91 2.92 0.68 4.63
CA ASN A 91 2.88 1.71 5.67
C ASN A 91 1.50 2.38 5.69
N VAL A 92 0.92 2.52 6.88
CA VAL A 92 -0.42 3.05 7.12
C VAL A 92 -0.45 3.96 8.36
N PRO A 93 -1.48 4.79 8.56
CA PRO A 93 -1.73 5.50 9.82
C PRO A 93 -1.93 4.53 10.98
N GLN A 94 -1.76 5.00 12.22
CA GLN A 94 -1.97 4.15 13.41
C GLN A 94 -3.40 3.61 13.52
N THR A 95 -4.36 4.38 13.01
CA THR A 95 -5.80 4.06 13.03
C THR A 95 -6.21 3.00 11.99
N VAL A 96 -5.31 2.61 11.09
CA VAL A 96 -5.58 1.66 10.02
C VAL A 96 -4.90 0.33 10.29
N ASP A 97 -5.67 -0.75 10.19
CA ASP A 97 -5.16 -2.12 10.25
C ASP A 97 -4.96 -2.72 8.85
N VAL A 98 -3.97 -3.61 8.77
CA VAL A 98 -3.61 -4.32 7.54
C VAL A 98 -3.63 -5.82 7.79
N HIS A 99 -4.26 -6.55 6.89
CA HIS A 99 -4.29 -8.00 6.90
C HIS A 99 -3.83 -8.57 5.56
N PHE A 100 -3.01 -9.61 5.62
CA PHE A 100 -2.62 -10.39 4.45
C PHE A 100 -3.44 -11.68 4.42
N ARG A 101 -4.06 -11.99 3.29
CA ARG A 101 -4.82 -13.23 3.11
C ARG A 101 -4.62 -13.80 1.70
N LYS A 102 -5.01 -15.05 1.52
CA LYS A 102 -5.17 -15.63 0.18
C LYS A 102 -6.25 -14.84 -0.57
N ALA A 103 -6.01 -14.53 -1.84
CA ALA A 103 -6.93 -13.75 -2.64
C ALA A 103 -8.30 -14.41 -2.78
N MET A 104 -9.35 -13.59 -2.74
CA MET A 104 -10.73 -14.05 -2.94
C MET A 104 -11.15 -14.13 -4.42
N ILE A 105 -10.35 -13.53 -5.31
CA ILE A 105 -10.53 -13.44 -6.77
C ILE A 105 -9.24 -13.88 -7.43
#